data_AF-A0A425XWE9-F1
#
_entry.id   AF-A0A425XWE9-F1
#
_cell.length_a   1.000
_cell.length_b   1.000
_cell.length_c   1.000
_cell.angle_alpha   90.00
_cell.angle_beta   90.00
_cell.angle_gamma   90.00
#
_symmetry.space_group_name_H-M   'P 1'
#
loop_
_entity.id
_entity.type
_entity.pdbx_description
1 polymer ?
#
loop_
_entity_poly.entity_id
_entity_poly.type
_entity_poly.pdbx_seq_one_letter_code
_entity_poly.pdbx_strand_id
1 'polypeptide(L)'
;MIFGKSENKLEPKGNFHEKIANYFNELAGIQIPSDLLKELIDKITNTQYENYKRFWKQYPKSRKRYSKLKIEDLEHPFTHYELTDFLKNRDFENYKKYSMILLKMTENEFGDYETRKYQYETK
;
A
#
# COMPACT_ATOMS: atom_id res chain seq x y z
N MET A 1 -13.82 -12.06 -37.71
CA MET A 1 -12.81 -11.46 -36.81
C MET A 1 -13.56 -10.74 -35.69
N ILE A 2 -13.64 -11.33 -34.49
CA ILE A 2 -14.26 -10.68 -33.31
C ILE A 2 -13.39 -11.03 -32.10
N PHE A 3 -12.31 -10.29 -31.87
CA PHE A 3 -11.57 -10.32 -30.60
C PHE A 3 -12.16 -9.21 -29.71
N GLY A 4 -13.11 -9.60 -28.87
CA GLY A 4 -13.85 -8.71 -27.98
C GLY A 4 -12.97 -8.08 -26.91
N LYS A 5 -12.81 -6.75 -27.00
CA LYS A 5 -12.20 -5.81 -26.06
C LYS A 5 -12.60 -6.03 -24.58
N SER A 6 -11.86 -6.82 -23.80
CA SER A 6 -11.97 -6.79 -22.33
C SER A 6 -10.75 -7.26 -21.55
N GLU A 7 -9.78 -7.96 -22.18
CA GLU A 7 -8.83 -8.82 -21.45
C GLU A 7 -7.95 -8.15 -20.40
N ASN A 8 -7.83 -6.81 -20.38
CA ASN A 8 -6.96 -6.13 -19.42
C ASN A 8 -7.54 -4.82 -18.91
N LYS A 9 -8.85 -4.68 -18.70
CA LYS A 9 -9.39 -3.46 -18.08
C LYS A 9 -8.89 -3.33 -16.64
N LEU A 10 -8.45 -2.13 -16.26
CA LEU A 10 -8.13 -1.80 -14.87
C LEU A 10 -9.37 -2.01 -13.99
N GLU A 11 -9.22 -2.76 -12.90
CA GLU A 11 -10.31 -3.00 -11.95
C GLU A 11 -10.76 -1.70 -11.27
N PRO A 12 -12.02 -1.58 -10.84
CA PRO A 12 -12.50 -0.40 -10.15
C PRO A 12 -11.72 -0.14 -8.86
N LYS A 13 -11.60 1.14 -8.47
CA LYS A 13 -10.95 1.55 -7.21
C LYS A 13 -11.58 0.89 -5.98
N GLY A 14 -12.89 0.62 -6.00
CA GLY A 14 -13.55 -0.13 -4.93
C GLY A 14 -12.93 -1.52 -4.68
N ASN A 15 -12.52 -2.22 -5.73
CA ASN A 15 -11.85 -3.51 -5.61
C ASN A 15 -10.44 -3.39 -5.02
N PHE A 16 -9.74 -2.28 -5.29
CA PHE A 16 -8.46 -1.98 -4.61
C PHE A 16 -8.70 -1.75 -3.12
N HIS A 17 -9.68 -0.89 -2.80
CA HIS A 17 -10.02 -0.58 -1.42
C HIS A 17 -10.37 -1.85 -0.63
N GLU A 18 -11.24 -2.71 -1.16
CA GLU A 18 -11.64 -3.96 -0.50
C GLU A 18 -10.43 -4.87 -0.21
N LYS A 19 -9.54 -5.08 -1.19
CA LYS A 19 -8.34 -5.91 -0.99
C LYS A 19 -7.38 -5.31 0.04
N ILE A 20 -7.14 -4.00 -0.03
CA ILE A 20 -6.23 -3.29 0.89
C ILE A 20 -6.82 -3.28 2.29
N ALA A 21 -8.12 -3.04 2.41
CA ALA A 21 -8.82 -3.07 3.68
C ALA A 21 -8.75 -4.46 4.31
N ASN A 22 -9.05 -5.52 3.55
CA ASN A 22 -8.96 -6.88 4.07
C ASN A 22 -7.55 -7.19 4.57
N TYR A 23 -6.52 -6.87 3.78
CA TYR A 23 -5.12 -7.08 4.14
C TYR A 23 -4.73 -6.36 5.45
N PHE A 24 -5.01 -5.06 5.56
CA PHE A 24 -4.58 -4.31 6.74
C PHE A 24 -5.46 -4.54 7.98
N ASN A 25 -6.75 -4.84 7.82
CA ASN A 25 -7.60 -5.21 8.95
C ASN A 25 -7.17 -6.55 9.57
N GLU A 26 -6.77 -7.52 8.74
CA GLU A 26 -6.26 -8.80 9.21
C GLU A 26 -4.98 -8.62 10.04
N LEU A 27 -4.08 -7.75 9.60
CA LEU A 27 -2.83 -7.45 10.32
C LEU A 27 -3.06 -6.63 11.61
N ALA A 28 -3.94 -5.63 11.55
CA ALA A 28 -4.17 -4.72 12.67
C ALA A 28 -4.90 -5.39 13.85
N GLY A 29 -5.86 -6.27 13.55
CA GLY A 29 -6.81 -6.78 14.55
C GLY A 29 -7.50 -5.62 15.28
N ILE A 30 -7.42 -5.62 16.62
CA ILE A 30 -7.96 -4.55 17.48
C ILE A 30 -6.89 -3.59 18.00
N GLN A 31 -5.65 -3.71 17.54
CA GLN A 31 -4.50 -3.01 18.12
C GLN A 31 -4.31 -1.59 17.61
N ILE A 32 -4.95 -1.26 16.49
CA ILE A 32 -4.86 0.05 15.83
C ILE A 32 -6.26 0.67 15.85
N PRO A 33 -6.41 1.96 16.23
CA PRO A 33 -7.70 2.66 16.19
C PRO A 33 -8.35 2.54 14.81
N SER A 34 -9.63 2.17 14.76
CA SER A 34 -10.34 1.89 13.51
C SER A 34 -10.36 3.08 12.56
N ASP A 35 -10.50 4.30 13.08
CA ASP A 35 -10.55 5.51 12.28
C ASP A 35 -9.18 5.82 11.66
N LEU A 36 -8.10 5.64 12.42
CA LEU A 36 -6.72 5.78 11.92
C LEU A 36 -6.43 4.75 10.82
N LEU A 37 -6.84 3.49 11.03
CA LEU A 37 -6.65 2.42 10.06
C LEU A 37 -7.45 2.68 8.78
N LYS A 38 -8.69 3.16 8.91
CA LYS A 38 -9.54 3.53 7.76
C LYS A 38 -8.91 4.64 6.93
N GLU A 39 -8.42 5.71 7.57
CA GLU A 39 -7.72 6.80 6.87
C GLU A 39 -6.47 6.30 6.14
N LEU A 40 -5.69 5.41 6.76
CA LEU A 40 -4.52 4.79 6.14
C LEU A 40 -4.93 3.97 4.91
N ILE A 41 -5.95 3.11 5.04
CA ILE A 41 -6.49 2.30 3.93
C ILE A 41 -6.92 3.19 2.77
N ASP A 42 -7.65 4.28 3.04
CA ASP A 42 -8.08 5.24 2.02
C ASP A 42 -6.87 5.87 1.31
N LYS A 43 -5.85 6.28 2.07
CA LYS A 43 -4.61 6.86 1.53
C LYS A 43 -3.87 5.87 0.63
N ILE A 44 -3.57 4.66 1.11
CA ILE A 44 -2.86 3.65 0.34
C ILE A 44 -3.67 3.24 -0.90
N THR A 45 -5.00 3.13 -0.77
CA THR A 45 -5.89 2.85 -1.91
C THR A 45 -5.77 3.91 -2.99
N ASN A 46 -5.80 5.20 -2.62
CA ASN A 46 -5.65 6.30 -3.56
C ASN A 46 -4.33 6.21 -4.32
N THR A 47 -3.23 6.06 -3.58
CA THR A 47 -1.89 6.02 -4.15
C THR A 47 -1.68 4.81 -5.05
N GLN A 48 -2.07 3.61 -4.59
CA GLN A 48 -1.98 2.39 -5.39
C GLN A 48 -2.84 2.46 -6.65
N TYR A 49 -4.08 2.92 -6.55
CA TYR A 49 -4.97 3.03 -7.70
C TYR A 49 -4.42 3.99 -8.77
N GLU A 50 -3.95 5.18 -8.37
CA GLU A 50 -3.40 6.13 -9.33
C GLU A 50 -2.07 5.65 -9.92
N ASN A 51 -1.21 4.97 -9.15
CA ASN A 51 0.00 4.33 -9.66
C ASN A 51 -0.33 3.25 -10.72
N TYR A 52 -1.27 2.36 -10.41
CA TYR A 52 -1.72 1.32 -11.32
C TYR A 52 -2.32 1.90 -12.60
N LYS A 53 -3.20 2.90 -12.46
CA LYS A 53 -3.81 3.61 -13.58
C LYS A 53 -2.78 4.30 -14.45
N ARG A 54 -1.77 4.95 -13.86
CA ARG A 54 -0.65 5.57 -14.58
C ARG A 54 0.13 4.51 -15.37
N PHE A 55 0.56 3.43 -14.72
CA PHE A 55 1.35 2.39 -15.36
C PHE A 55 0.57 1.61 -16.43
N TRP A 56 -0.73 1.39 -16.21
CA TRP A 56 -1.61 0.78 -17.19
C TRP A 56 -1.72 1.61 -18.49
N LYS A 57 -1.75 2.95 -18.35
CA LYS A 57 -1.73 3.87 -19.49
C LYS A 57 -0.36 3.93 -20.16
N GLN A 58 0.70 4.06 -19.36
CA GLN A 58 2.07 4.26 -19.82
C GLN A 58 2.66 3.02 -20.50
N TYR A 59 2.29 1.82 -20.06
CA TYR A 59 2.87 0.56 -20.51
C TYR A 59 1.81 -0.37 -21.13
N PRO A 60 1.42 -0.18 -22.41
CA PRO A 60 0.39 -0.99 -23.07
C PRO A 60 0.67 -2.50 -23.05
N LYS A 61 1.94 -2.90 -23.17
CA LYS A 61 2.38 -4.31 -23.12
C LYS A 61 2.21 -4.93 -21.73
N SER A 62 2.15 -4.11 -20.68
CA SER A 62 2.03 -4.54 -19.28
C SER A 62 0.63 -4.33 -18.70
N ARG A 63 -0.38 -4.02 -19.53
CA ARG A 63 -1.76 -3.80 -19.07
C ARG A 63 -2.32 -4.96 -18.24
N LYS A 64 -1.94 -6.20 -18.56
CA LYS A 64 -2.32 -7.38 -17.77
C LYS A 64 -1.79 -7.34 -16.33
N ARG A 65 -0.58 -6.81 -16.12
CA ARG A 65 0.04 -6.70 -14.79
C ARG A 65 -0.62 -5.60 -13.95
N TYR A 66 -0.98 -4.50 -14.60
CA TYR A 66 -1.57 -3.33 -13.96
C TYR A 66 -3.10 -3.31 -14.07
N SER A 67 -3.75 -4.43 -14.41
CA SER A 67 -5.21 -4.49 -14.45
C SER A 67 -5.82 -4.81 -13.08
N LYS A 68 -5.07 -5.47 -12.19
CA LYS A 68 -5.53 -5.89 -10.87
C LYS A 68 -4.46 -5.69 -9.80
N LEU A 69 -4.86 -5.19 -8.63
CA LEU A 69 -3.97 -5.10 -7.48
C LEU A 69 -3.44 -6.48 -7.10
N LYS A 70 -2.13 -6.52 -6.84
CA LYS A 70 -1.40 -7.64 -6.26
C LYS A 70 -1.02 -7.28 -4.84
N ILE A 71 -1.25 -8.17 -3.88
CA ILE A 71 -0.98 -7.90 -2.46
C ILE A 71 0.52 -7.68 -2.23
N GLU A 72 1.37 -8.34 -3.01
CA GLU A 72 2.82 -8.20 -2.95
C GLU A 72 3.28 -6.76 -3.26
N ASP A 73 2.47 -5.96 -3.99
CA ASP A 73 2.78 -4.55 -4.25
C ASP A 73 2.56 -3.67 -3.02
N LEU A 74 1.80 -4.15 -2.02
CA LEU A 74 1.68 -3.48 -0.72
C LEU A 74 2.95 -3.62 0.11
N GLU A 75 3.78 -4.63 -0.18
CA GLU A 75 5.06 -4.88 0.49
C GLU A 75 6.24 -4.10 -0.13
N HIS A 76 5.95 -3.30 -1.16
CA HIS A 76 6.96 -2.49 -1.82
C HIS A 76 7.48 -1.37 -0.88
N PRO A 77 8.80 -1.07 -0.86
CA PRO A 77 9.37 -0.05 0.04
C PRO A 77 8.66 1.31 -0.01
N PHE A 78 8.22 1.74 -1.20
CA PHE A 78 7.45 2.97 -1.35
C PHE A 78 6.13 2.95 -0.55
N THR A 79 5.39 1.84 -0.59
CA THR A 79 4.16 1.68 0.19
C THR A 79 4.46 1.67 1.69
N HIS A 80 5.55 1.00 2.09
CA HIS A 80 6.00 1.02 3.48
C HIS A 80 6.34 2.43 3.95
N TYR A 81 7.07 3.22 3.16
CA TYR A 81 7.41 4.60 3.50
C TYR A 81 6.16 5.46 3.62
N GLU A 82 5.22 5.35 2.67
CA GLU A 82 3.96 6.08 2.74
C GLU A 82 3.15 5.73 4.01
N LEU A 83 3.12 4.45 4.38
CA LEU A 83 2.45 3.96 5.57
C LEU A 83 3.07 4.52 6.84
N THR A 84 4.40 4.44 6.98
CA THR A 84 5.07 4.90 8.21
C THR A 84 5.06 6.41 8.33
N ASP A 85 5.17 7.15 7.24
CA ASP A 85 5.00 8.61 7.25
C ASP A 85 3.60 9.02 7.65
N PHE A 86 2.58 8.33 7.13
CA PHE A 86 1.21 8.59 7.53
C PHE A 86 1.04 8.38 9.04
N LEU A 87 1.47 7.23 9.56
CA LEU A 87 1.35 6.91 10.99
C LEU A 87 2.14 7.90 11.85
N LYS A 88 3.37 8.25 11.45
CA LYS A 88 4.23 9.20 12.18
C LYS A 88 3.61 10.59 12.25
N ASN A 89 2.93 11.02 11.19
CA ASN A 89 2.26 12.32 11.15
C ASN A 89 0.94 12.35 11.93
N ARG A 90 0.25 11.20 12.04
CA ARG A 90 -1.04 11.10 12.73
C ARG A 90 -0.92 10.78 14.21
N ASP A 91 0.04 9.93 14.57
CA ASP A 91 0.28 9.46 15.93
C ASP A 91 1.77 9.17 16.10
N PHE A 92 2.53 10.23 16.40
CA PHE A 92 3.97 10.16 16.58
C PHE A 92 4.39 9.27 17.76
N GLU A 93 3.54 9.05 18.76
CA GLU A 93 3.88 8.24 19.93
C GLU A 93 3.77 6.74 19.60
N ASN A 94 2.74 6.35 18.85
CA ASN A 94 2.47 4.95 18.54
C ASN A 94 2.92 4.50 17.14
N TYR A 95 3.41 5.40 16.29
CA TYR A 95 3.71 5.07 14.89
C TYR A 95 4.63 3.85 14.75
N LYS A 96 5.67 3.73 15.60
CA LYS A 96 6.62 2.60 15.54
C LYS A 96 5.88 1.28 15.77
N LYS A 97 5.06 1.23 16.84
CA LYS A 97 4.25 0.05 17.17
C LYS A 97 3.30 -0.31 16.04
N TYR A 98 2.53 0.67 15.54
CA TYR A 98 1.57 0.44 14.46
C TYR A 98 2.24 0.02 13.16
N SER A 99 3.38 0.61 12.85
CA SER A 99 4.16 0.28 11.66
C SER A 99 4.71 -1.14 11.74
N MET A 100 5.28 -1.55 12.88
CA MET A 100 5.76 -2.91 13.08
C MET A 100 4.65 -3.95 12.89
N ILE A 101 3.44 -3.69 13.40
CA ILE A 101 2.27 -4.54 13.20
C ILE A 101 1.92 -4.64 11.71
N LEU A 102 1.71 -3.52 11.03
CA LEU A 102 1.24 -3.50 9.64
C LEU A 102 2.30 -3.93 8.62
N LEU A 103 3.59 -3.80 8.95
CA LEU A 103 4.70 -4.23 8.12
C LEU A 103 5.20 -5.64 8.48
N LYS A 104 4.62 -6.28 9.50
CA LYS A 104 5.02 -7.59 10.03
C LYS A 104 6.51 -7.63 10.40
N MET A 105 7.01 -6.56 11.00
CA MET A 105 8.41 -6.41 11.36
C MET A 105 8.61 -6.55 12.87
N THR A 106 9.69 -7.22 13.25
CA THR A 106 10.28 -7.13 14.58
C THR A 106 10.91 -5.76 14.82
N GLU A 107 11.27 -5.47 16.06
CA GLU A 107 11.93 -4.21 16.40
C GLU A 107 13.28 -4.03 15.69
N ASN A 108 14.05 -5.11 15.54
CA ASN A 108 15.33 -5.08 14.82
C ASN A 108 15.12 -4.79 13.33
N GLU A 109 14.18 -5.49 12.69
CA GLU A 109 13.85 -5.28 11.28
C GLU A 109 13.33 -3.86 11.02
N PHE A 110 12.58 -3.31 11.97
CA PHE A 110 12.09 -1.94 11.89
C PHE A 110 13.23 -0.91 12.01
N GLY A 111 14.21 -1.14 12.89
CA GLY A 111 15.40 -0.30 12.99
C GLY A 111 16.22 -0.27 11.70
N ASP A 112 16.41 -1.44 11.08
CA ASP A 112 17.08 -1.56 9.77
C ASP A 112 16.28 -0.88 8.65
N TYR A 113 14.95 -0.99 8.70
CA TYR A 113 14.05 -0.29 7.80
C TYR A 113 14.17 1.24 7.94
N GLU A 114 14.14 1.79 9.16
CA GLU A 114 14.23 3.24 9.39
C GLU A 114 15.57 3.80 8.88
N THR A 115 16.66 3.06 9.10
CA THR A 115 17.99 3.43 8.58
C THR A 115 17.99 3.50 7.05
N ARG A 116 17.40 2.50 6.37
CA ARG A 116 17.30 2.48 4.90
C ARG A 116 16.40 3.60 4.37
N LYS A 117 15.28 3.88 5.05
CA LYS A 117 14.36 4.98 4.70
C LYS A 117 15.07 6.33 4.77
N TYR A 118 15.79 6.58 5.87
CA TYR A 118 16.58 7.80 6.04
C TYR A 118 17.60 7.97 4.91
N GLN A 119 18.35 6.91 4.57
CA GLN A 119 19.30 6.96 3.45
C GLN A 119 18.64 7.22 2.08
N TYR A 120 17.40 6.80 1.88
CA TYR A 120 16.65 7.07 0.65
C TYR A 120 16.18 8.53 0.58
N GLU A 121 15.78 9.12 1.70
CA GLU A 121 15.27 10.49 1.79
C GLU A 121 16.38 11.56 1.75
N THR A 122 17.59 11.23 2.22
CA THR A 122 18.72 12.16 2.27
C THR A 122 19.70 12.01 1.10
N LYS A 123 19.37 11.19 0.11
CA LYS A 123 20.14 11.04 -1.14
C LYS A 123 19.69 12.05 -2.19
#